data_AF-A0A6L8USC4-F1
#
_entry.id   AF-A0A6L8USC4-F1
#
_cell.length_a   1.000
_cell.length_b   1.000
_cell.length_c   1.000
_cell.angle_alpha   90.00
_cell.angle_beta   90.00
_cell.angle_gamma   90.00
#
_symmetry.space_group_name_H-M   'P 1'
#
loop_
_entity.id
_entity.type
_entity.pdbx_description
1 polymer ?
#
loop_
_entity_poly.entity_id
_entity_poly.type
_entity_poly.pdbx_seq_one_letter_code
_entity_poly.pdbx_strand_id
1 'polypeptide(L)'
;MKNSVNALSIVFLGVCLIIGCWLISNSFNINNVEVPSSNRQNQLLTRSELAQYLGISETAVDKLGPQSMGATTTSQIPYVKIGNTIYFPLKAIDSWLTKTEAVIIQ
;
A
#
# COMPACT_ATOMS: atom_id res chain seq x y z
N MET A 1 8.48 1.88 61.46
CA MET A 1 7.92 0.78 60.63
C MET A 1 7.10 1.26 59.42
N LYS A 2 6.73 2.55 59.27
CA LYS A 2 5.95 3.06 58.11
C LYS A 2 6.76 3.25 56.82
N ASN A 3 8.07 3.40 56.93
CA ASN A 3 8.98 3.70 55.82
C ASN A 3 9.32 2.41 55.04
N SER A 4 9.43 1.29 55.75
CA SER A 4 9.74 -0.02 55.20
C SER A 4 8.60 -0.58 54.35
N VAL A 5 7.34 -0.30 54.71
CA VAL A 5 6.17 -0.73 53.92
C VAL A 5 6.06 0.01 52.59
N ASN A 6 6.46 1.29 52.53
CA ASN A 6 6.50 2.04 51.27
C ASN A 6 7.61 1.52 50.33
N ALA A 7 8.77 1.17 50.90
CA ALA A 7 9.85 0.54 50.14
C ALA A 7 9.46 -0.88 49.68
N LEU A 8 8.70 -1.63 50.47
CA LEU A 8 8.22 -2.96 50.08
C LEU A 8 7.25 -2.89 48.89
N SER A 9 6.35 -1.90 48.87
CA SER A 9 5.40 -1.70 47.78
C SER A 9 6.07 -1.37 46.45
N ILE A 10 7.17 -0.60 46.45
CA ILE A 10 7.85 -0.25 45.19
C ILE A 10 8.60 -1.43 44.59
N VAL A 11 9.18 -2.29 45.43
CA VAL A 11 9.81 -3.55 45.00
C VAL A 11 8.75 -4.50 44.44
N PHE A 12 7.60 -4.63 45.10
CA PHE A 12 6.51 -5.49 44.64
C PHE A 12 5.91 -5.01 43.32
N LEU A 13 5.77 -3.69 43.15
CA LEU A 13 5.33 -3.08 41.90
C LEU A 13 6.31 -3.37 40.74
N GLY A 14 7.62 -3.25 40.99
CA GLY A 14 8.65 -3.56 40.00
C GLY A 14 8.61 -5.02 39.55
N VAL A 15 8.48 -5.96 40.49
CA VAL A 15 8.37 -7.39 40.19
C VAL A 15 7.12 -7.69 39.36
N CYS A 16 5.98 -7.07 39.70
CA CYS A 16 4.73 -7.24 38.96
C CYS A 16 4.83 -6.72 37.51
N LEU A 17 5.47 -5.58 37.30
CA LEU A 17 5.70 -5.03 35.95
C LEU A 17 6.61 -5.94 35.12
N ILE A 18 7.68 -6.48 35.69
CA ILE A 18 8.59 -7.41 34.98
C ILE A 18 7.84 -8.67 34.55
N ILE A 19 7.01 -9.25 35.42
CA ILE A 19 6.20 -10.44 35.12
C ILE A 19 5.14 -10.13 34.06
N GLY A 20 4.46 -8.97 34.16
CA GLY A 20 3.49 -8.52 33.18
C GLY A 20 4.10 -8.33 31.79
N CYS A 21 5.28 -7.70 31.72
CA CYS A 21 6.03 -7.53 30.48
C CYS A 21 6.52 -8.86 29.91
N TRP A 22 6.93 -9.82 30.74
CA TRP A 22 7.31 -11.16 30.27
C TRP A 22 6.12 -11.88 29.63
N LEU A 23 4.97 -11.84 30.31
CA LEU A 23 3.75 -12.53 29.86
C LEU A 23 3.22 -11.93 28.55
N ILE A 24 3.27 -10.59 28.41
CA ILE A 24 2.89 -9.92 27.16
C ILE A 24 3.91 -10.20 26.04
N SER A 25 5.22 -10.23 26.34
CA SER A 25 6.27 -10.47 25.35
C SER A 25 6.16 -11.85 24.70
N ASN A 26 5.73 -12.86 25.46
CA ASN A 26 5.49 -14.21 24.92
C ASN A 26 4.21 -14.27 24.06
N SER A 27 3.24 -13.37 24.29
CA SER A 27 2.03 -13.23 23.47
C SER A 27 2.31 -12.47 22.16
N PHE A 28 3.32 -11.60 22.14
CA PHE A 28 3.81 -10.90 20.94
C PHE A 28 4.74 -11.76 20.07
N ASN A 29 4.53 -13.08 19.98
CA ASN A 29 5.00 -13.88 18.84
C ASN A 29 4.11 -13.57 17.62
N ILE A 30 4.17 -12.30 17.18
CA ILE A 30 3.61 -11.84 15.92
C ILE A 30 4.58 -12.30 14.81
N ASN A 31 4.66 -13.60 14.59
CA ASN A 31 5.11 -14.12 13.30
C ASN A 31 3.93 -14.36 12.35
N ASN A 32 2.69 -14.15 12.80
CA ASN A 32 1.50 -14.31 11.97
C ASN A 32 0.41 -13.29 12.33
N VAL A 33 0.75 -12.01 12.45
CA VAL A 33 -0.22 -11.05 11.91
C VAL A 33 -0.16 -11.29 10.41
N GLU A 34 -0.95 -12.27 9.96
CA GLU A 34 -1.59 -12.16 8.67
C GLU A 34 -2.30 -10.81 8.73
N VAL A 35 -1.58 -9.76 8.33
CA VAL A 35 -2.19 -8.65 7.62
C VAL A 35 -3.04 -9.39 6.61
N PRO A 36 -4.38 -9.33 6.68
CA PRO A 36 -5.18 -10.01 5.69
C PRO A 36 -4.62 -9.51 4.38
N SER A 37 -3.96 -10.41 3.66
CA SER A 37 -3.56 -10.21 2.29
C SER A 37 -4.87 -10.26 1.54
N SER A 38 -5.70 -9.22 1.76
CA SER A 38 -6.70 -8.78 0.80
C SER A 38 -5.86 -8.38 -0.40
N ASN A 39 -5.51 -9.39 -1.18
CA ASN A 39 -5.11 -9.29 -2.55
C ASN A 39 -4.29 -8.01 -2.81
N ARG A 40 -3.07 -7.94 -2.27
CA ARG A 40 -2.05 -7.05 -2.84
C ARG A 40 -1.61 -7.64 -4.18
N GLN A 41 -2.55 -7.96 -5.07
CA GLN A 41 -2.31 -7.80 -6.49
C GLN A 41 -1.75 -6.39 -6.61
N ASN A 42 -0.50 -6.31 -7.06
CA ASN A 42 0.25 -5.09 -7.23
C ASN A 42 -0.61 -4.15 -8.09
N GLN A 43 -1.42 -3.32 -7.43
CA GLN A 43 -2.51 -2.61 -8.11
C GLN A 43 -1.96 -1.48 -8.96
N LEU A 44 -0.66 -1.21 -8.86
CA LEU A 44 0.06 -0.13 -9.50
C LEU A 44 1.12 -0.73 -10.40
N LEU A 45 0.89 -0.65 -11.70
CA LEU A 45 1.85 -1.05 -12.73
C LEU A 45 2.79 0.12 -13.04
N THR A 46 4.06 -0.19 -13.23
CA THR A 46 4.99 0.75 -13.85
C THR A 46 4.71 0.86 -15.36
N ARG A 47 5.34 1.83 -16.04
CA ARG A 47 5.17 2.01 -17.49
C ARG A 47 5.49 0.74 -18.29
N SER A 48 6.57 0.05 -17.94
CA SER A 48 7.01 -1.17 -18.64
C SER A 48 6.04 -2.33 -18.38
N GLU A 49 5.56 -2.48 -17.14
CA GLU A 49 4.55 -3.48 -16.80
C GLU A 49 3.20 -3.21 -17.47
N LEU A 50 2.80 -1.94 -17.59
CA LEU A 50 1.58 -1.57 -18.30
C LEU A 50 1.70 -1.86 -19.80
N ALA A 51 2.86 -1.58 -20.41
CA ALA A 51 3.14 -1.89 -21.80
C ALA A 51 3.01 -3.40 -22.06
N GLN A 52 3.59 -4.22 -21.19
CA GLN A 52 3.49 -5.67 -21.24
C GLN A 52 2.06 -6.16 -21.03
N TYR A 53 1.32 -5.56 -20.10
CA TYR A 53 -0.05 -5.92 -19.79
C TYR A 53 -1.02 -5.62 -20.94
N LEU A 54 -0.85 -4.46 -21.60
CA LEU A 54 -1.67 -4.06 -22.75
C LEU A 54 -1.17 -4.66 -24.08
N GLY A 55 -0.01 -5.31 -24.09
CA GLY A 55 0.61 -5.83 -25.32
C GLY A 55 1.05 -4.73 -26.29
N ILE A 56 1.32 -3.52 -25.80
CA ILE A 56 1.70 -2.35 -26.61
C ILE A 56 3.13 -1.90 -26.31
N SER A 57 3.71 -1.05 -27.17
CA SER A 57 5.04 -0.48 -26.91
C SER A 57 5.01 0.52 -25.75
N GLU A 58 6.14 0.66 -25.05
CA GLU A 58 6.29 1.68 -24.01
C GLU A 58 6.06 3.11 -24.54
N THR A 59 6.32 3.35 -25.83
CA THR A 59 6.06 4.64 -26.49
C THR A 59 4.57 4.90 -26.70
N ALA A 60 3.76 3.86 -26.89
CA ALA A 60 2.30 3.97 -26.93
C ALA A 60 1.74 4.25 -25.53
N VAL A 61 2.30 3.62 -24.48
CA VAL A 61 1.95 3.94 -23.08
C VAL A 61 2.22 5.41 -22.76
N ASP A 62 3.32 5.98 -23.25
CA ASP A 62 3.62 7.41 -23.08
C ASP A 62 2.64 8.34 -23.78
N LYS A 63 2.14 7.94 -24.96
CA LYS A 63 1.13 8.70 -25.70
C LYS A 63 -0.24 8.65 -25.02
N LEU A 64 -0.53 7.55 -24.33
CA LEU A 64 -1.79 7.34 -23.63
C LEU A 64 -1.77 7.95 -22.22
N GLY A 65 -0.60 7.90 -21.57
CA GLY A 65 -0.31 8.42 -20.25
C GLY A 65 -0.31 9.95 -20.17
N PRO A 66 0.00 10.51 -18.99
CA PRO A 66 0.00 11.94 -18.78
C PRO A 66 1.12 12.60 -19.59
N GLN A 67 0.74 13.17 -20.73
CA GLN A 67 1.65 13.96 -21.53
C GLN A 67 1.54 15.42 -21.07
N SER A 68 2.66 15.94 -20.56
CA SER A 68 2.75 17.35 -20.19
C SER A 68 2.83 18.18 -21.46
N MET A 69 1.67 18.64 -21.95
CA MET A 69 1.59 19.61 -23.05
C MET A 69 1.44 21.01 -22.42
N GLY A 70 2.53 21.51 -21.83
CA GLY A 70 2.56 22.82 -21.18
C GLY A 70 1.76 22.88 -19.87
N ALA A 71 0.75 23.75 -19.78
CA ALA A 71 -0.03 24.02 -18.57
C ALA A 71 -1.18 23.01 -18.32
N THR A 72 -1.39 22.06 -19.22
CA THR A 72 -2.49 21.09 -19.15
C THR A 72 -1.93 19.68 -19.29
N THR A 73 -2.01 18.90 -18.21
CA THR A 73 -1.70 17.47 -18.27
C THR A 73 -2.92 16.76 -18.86
N THR A 74 -2.83 16.36 -20.13
CA THR A 74 -3.86 15.52 -20.75
C THR A 74 -3.40 14.06 -20.62
N SER A 75 -4.26 13.21 -20.05
CA SER A 75 -4.03 11.78 -19.96
C SER A 75 -5.29 11.07 -20.39
N GLN A 76 -5.18 10.15 -21.34
CA GLN A 76 -6.30 9.34 -21.79
C GLN A 76 -6.52 8.13 -20.88
N ILE A 77 -5.44 7.61 -20.29
CA ILE A 77 -5.50 6.50 -19.34
C ILE A 77 -5.42 7.01 -17.89
N PRO A 78 -6.10 6.32 -16.95
CA PRO A 78 -5.98 6.63 -15.54
C PRO A 78 -4.58 6.34 -15.02
N TYR A 79 -4.01 7.31 -14.30
CA TYR A 79 -2.68 7.24 -13.73
C TYR A 79 -2.69 7.82 -12.31
N VAL A 80 -1.72 7.44 -11.52
CA VAL A 80 -1.47 7.99 -10.18
C VAL A 80 -0.01 8.39 -10.10
N LYS A 81 0.24 9.65 -9.74
CA LYS A 81 1.60 10.14 -9.49
C LYS A 81 1.91 10.00 -8.00
N ILE A 82 2.90 9.18 -7.67
CA ILE A 82 3.39 9.01 -6.30
C ILE A 82 4.81 9.59 -6.25
N GLY A 83 4.96 10.74 -5.60
CA GLY A 83 6.20 11.51 -5.61
C GLY A 83 6.57 11.95 -7.02
N ASN A 84 7.72 11.49 -7.52
CA ASN A 84 8.20 11.78 -8.88
C ASN A 84 7.97 10.65 -9.89
N THR A 85 7.28 9.57 -9.49
CA THR A 85 7.05 8.40 -10.34
C THR A 85 5.58 8.26 -10.68
N ILE A 86 5.30 7.93 -11.94
CA ILE A 86 3.95 7.70 -12.44
C ILE A 86 3.69 6.19 -12.41
N TYR A 87 2.56 5.82 -11.82
CA TYR A 87 2.06 4.46 -11.75
C TYR A 87 0.67 4.36 -12.37
N PHE A 88 0.32 3.19 -12.88
CA PHE A 88 -0.94 2.94 -13.57
C PHE A 88 -1.76 1.92 -12.80
N PRO A 89 -2.94 2.31 -12.26
CA PRO A 89 -3.71 1.37 -11.47
C PRO A 89 -4.34 0.30 -12.36
N LEU A 90 -4.02 -0.99 -12.18
CA LEU A 90 -4.55 -2.10 -12.99
C LEU A 90 -6.09 -2.05 -13.07
N LYS A 91 -6.75 -1.88 -11.92
CA LYS A 91 -8.22 -1.80 -11.83
C LYS A 91 -8.82 -0.63 -12.60
N ALA A 92 -8.09 0.49 -12.65
CA ALA A 92 -8.53 1.67 -13.38
C ALA A 92 -8.31 1.49 -14.89
N ILE A 93 -7.20 0.86 -15.29
CA ILE A 93 -6.94 0.47 -16.68
C ILE A 93 -7.99 -0.53 -17.18
N ASP A 94 -8.34 -1.53 -16.37
CA ASP A 94 -9.37 -2.52 -16.71
C ASP A 94 -10.76 -1.87 -16.88
N SER A 95 -11.13 -0.95 -15.98
CA SER A 95 -12.35 -0.14 -16.12
C SER A 95 -12.32 0.76 -17.35
N TRP A 96 -11.15 1.27 -17.73
CA TRP A 96 -10.97 2.09 -18.92
C TRP A 96 -11.08 1.26 -20.21
N LEU A 97 -10.47 0.06 -20.24
CA LEU A 97 -10.60 -0.89 -21.35
C LEU A 97 -12.06 -1.28 -21.56
N THR A 98 -12.77 -1.65 -20.49
CA THR A 98 -14.20 -2.02 -20.56
C THR A 98 -15.06 -0.88 -21.09
N LYS A 99 -14.80 0.37 -20.68
CA LYS A 99 -15.53 1.54 -21.20
C LYS A 99 -15.20 1.83 -22.66
N THR A 100 -13.95 1.64 -23.06
CA THR A 100 -13.50 1.90 -24.44
C THR A 100 -14.06 0.84 -25.39
N GLU A 101 -14.04 -0.44 -25.00
CA GLU A 101 -14.64 -1.53 -25.79
C GLU A 101 -16.15 -1.36 -25.94
N ALA A 102 -16.86 -0.93 -24.88
CA ALA A 102 -18.29 -0.65 -24.96
C ALA A 102 -18.65 0.46 -25.96
N VAL A 103 -17.72 1.38 -26.25
CA VAL A 103 -17.90 2.44 -27.26
C VAL A 103 -17.68 1.93 -28.69
N ILE A 104 -16.96 0.82 -28.89
CA ILE A 104 -16.67 0.27 -30.23
C ILE A 104 -17.87 -0.52 -30.79
N ILE A 105 -18.83 -0.92 -29.93
CA ILE A 105 -20.00 -1.74 -30.32
C ILE A 105 -21.30 -0.93 -30.44
N GLN A 106 -21.24 0.40 -30.53
CA GLN A 106 -22.40 1.26 -30.82
C GLN A 106 -22.30 1.87 -32.22
#